data_AF-A0A8J7DL60-F1
#
_entry.id   AF-A0A8J7DL60-F1
#
_cell.length_a   1.000
_cell.length_b   1.000
_cell.length_c   1.000
_cell.angle_alpha   90.00
_cell.angle_beta   90.00
_cell.angle_gamma   90.00
#
_symmetry.space_group_name_H-M   'P 1'
#
loop_
_entity.id
_entity.type
_entity.pdbx_description
1 polymer ?
#
loop_
_entity_poly.entity_id
_entity_poly.type
_entity_poly.pdbx_seq_one_letter_code
_entity_poly.pdbx_strand_id
1 'polypeptide(L)'
;MQSALDQFRVSISRVRDLIALHNSVKAQATGALDISDMLRAALVLAVSALDYYVHEVVTLGMLEIHRGNRAEPKASANATQSAFSRFEVSLGGARQDRLTAIDIAAWLETEIQQAQGYAFLQQTHSVSALIPIISSSIQSRLNNTSWLESEIRKRLGYQSFQQAGKIADAIRYISDKKLWDEVATQMSRSAKDIKQQLNSIVDRRNKIAHEADIDPTFNIGSRWNIDELLVGDAVDFLEMLVESIHQVL
;
A
#
# COMPACT_ATOMS: atom_id res chain seq x y z
N MET A 1 9.40 2.45 -1.43
CA MET A 1 8.41 1.51 -0.84
C MET A 1 8.56 1.22 0.67
N GLN A 2 9.75 1.31 1.29
CA GLN A 2 9.97 0.99 2.72
C GLN A 2 9.01 1.71 3.69
N SER A 3 8.65 2.96 3.41
CA SER A 3 7.70 3.74 4.22
C SER A 3 6.34 3.05 4.40
N ALA A 4 5.87 2.29 3.41
CA ALA A 4 4.63 1.52 3.50
C ALA A 4 4.75 0.39 4.54
N LEU A 5 5.89 -0.31 4.56
CA LEU A 5 6.17 -1.36 5.53
C LEU A 5 6.32 -0.79 6.95
N ASP A 6 7.01 0.34 7.10
CA ASP A 6 7.16 0.99 8.39
C ASP A 6 5.80 1.43 8.96
N GLN A 7 4.92 1.99 8.12
CA GLN A 7 3.56 2.36 8.53
C GLN A 7 2.68 1.14 8.88
N PHE A 8 2.88 0.02 8.19
CA PHE A 8 2.23 -1.25 8.53
C PHE A 8 2.68 -1.74 9.91
N ARG A 9 3.99 -1.77 10.19
CA ARG A 9 4.56 -2.18 11.49
C ARG A 9 4.04 -1.32 12.64
N VAL A 10 3.95 -0.01 12.44
CA VAL A 10 3.34 0.92 13.42
C VAL A 10 1.87 0.55 13.68
N SER A 11 1.11 0.24 12.62
CA SER A 11 -0.29 -0.15 12.74
C SER A 11 -0.44 -1.49 13.48
N ILE A 12 0.38 -2.49 13.18
CA ILE A 12 0.38 -3.80 13.85
C ILE A 12 0.80 -3.68 15.32
N SER A 13 1.76 -2.81 15.66
CA SER A 13 2.11 -2.53 17.06
C SER A 13 0.88 -2.06 17.85
N ARG A 14 0.09 -1.13 17.28
CA ARG A 14 -1.15 -0.64 17.91
C ARG A 14 -2.20 -1.74 18.07
N VAL A 15 -2.28 -2.68 17.11
CA VAL A 15 -3.16 -3.86 17.22
C VAL A 15 -2.71 -4.74 18.39
N ARG A 16 -1.41 -5.00 18.53
CA ARG A 16 -0.86 -5.76 19.66
C ARG A 16 -1.11 -5.09 21.00
N ASP A 17 -0.98 -3.76 21.07
CA ASP A 17 -1.31 -3.00 22.27
C ASP A 17 -2.79 -3.17 22.67
N LEU A 18 -3.71 -3.20 21.69
CA LEU A 18 -5.13 -3.44 21.94
C LEU A 18 -5.41 -4.85 22.46
N ILE A 19 -4.72 -5.87 21.93
CA ILE A 19 -4.80 -7.25 22.42
C ILE A 19 -4.21 -7.34 23.84
N ALA A 20 -3.09 -6.70 24.11
CA ALA A 20 -2.48 -6.67 25.44
C ALA A 20 -3.41 -5.98 26.47
N LEU A 21 -4.07 -4.89 26.08
CA LEU A 21 -5.07 -4.22 26.91
C LEU A 21 -6.26 -5.13 27.19
N HIS A 22 -6.77 -5.84 26.18
CA HIS A 22 -7.82 -6.84 26.36
C HIS A 22 -7.41 -7.89 27.41
N ASN A 23 -6.21 -8.45 27.29
CA ASN A 23 -5.72 -9.49 28.20
C ASN A 23 -5.59 -8.99 29.63
N SER A 24 -5.08 -7.76 29.80
CA SER A 24 -4.95 -7.11 31.11
C SER A 24 -6.32 -6.88 31.77
N VAL A 25 -7.30 -6.39 31.00
CA VAL A 25 -8.67 -6.18 31.50
C VAL A 25 -9.34 -7.52 31.82
N LYS A 26 -9.20 -8.54 30.96
CA LYS A 26 -9.75 -9.89 31.18
C LYS A 26 -9.29 -10.51 32.50
N ALA A 27 -8.02 -10.33 32.85
CA ALA A 27 -7.44 -10.86 34.08
C ALA A 27 -8.01 -10.19 35.35
N GLN A 28 -8.57 -8.99 35.23
CA GLN A 28 -9.08 -8.18 36.35
C GLN A 28 -10.61 -8.11 36.37
N ALA A 29 -11.27 -8.38 35.24
CA ALA A 29 -12.70 -8.32 35.09
C ALA A 29 -13.38 -9.63 35.50
N THR A 30 -14.66 -9.54 35.84
CA THR A 30 -15.52 -10.71 35.97
C THR A 30 -16.13 -11.04 34.60
N GLY A 31 -16.62 -12.28 34.42
CA GLY A 31 -17.28 -12.69 33.18
C GLY A 31 -18.57 -11.93 32.83
N ALA A 32 -19.03 -11.02 33.69
CA ALA A 32 -20.15 -10.13 33.41
C ALA A 32 -19.81 -8.99 32.43
N LEU A 33 -18.52 -8.65 32.28
CA LEU A 33 -18.05 -7.64 31.32
C LEU A 33 -17.61 -8.33 30.03
N ASP A 34 -18.37 -8.13 28.95
CA ASP A 34 -17.95 -8.59 27.62
C ASP A 34 -16.94 -7.59 27.01
N ILE A 35 -15.69 -8.05 26.90
CA ILE A 35 -14.59 -7.29 26.31
C ILE A 35 -14.19 -7.81 24.92
N SER A 36 -14.94 -8.79 24.38
CA SER A 36 -14.60 -9.44 23.11
C SER A 36 -14.64 -8.50 21.91
N ASP A 37 -15.30 -7.33 22.03
CA ASP A 37 -15.23 -6.27 21.02
C ASP A 37 -13.84 -5.66 20.84
N MET A 38 -12.97 -5.71 21.86
CA MET A 38 -11.58 -5.29 21.72
C MET A 38 -10.82 -6.22 20.75
N LEU A 39 -11.07 -7.53 20.83
CA LEU A 39 -10.50 -8.51 19.91
C LEU A 39 -11.06 -8.35 18.49
N ARG A 40 -12.36 -8.05 18.37
CA ARG A 40 -12.98 -7.78 17.06
C ARG A 40 -12.40 -6.55 16.40
N ALA A 41 -12.24 -5.48 17.17
CA ALA A 41 -11.58 -4.26 16.70
C ALA A 41 -10.12 -4.52 16.30
N ALA A 42 -9.37 -5.29 17.10
CA ALA A 42 -8.00 -5.68 16.77
C ALA A 42 -7.91 -6.42 15.43
N LEU A 43 -8.79 -7.39 15.17
CA LEU A 43 -8.83 -8.11 13.90
C LEU A 43 -9.18 -7.19 12.71
N VAL A 44 -10.17 -6.32 12.86
CA VAL A 44 -10.55 -5.35 11.82
C VAL A 44 -9.39 -4.39 11.52
N LEU A 45 -8.70 -3.89 12.54
CA LEU A 45 -7.56 -3.00 12.40
C LEU A 45 -6.36 -3.69 11.73
N ALA A 46 -6.08 -4.96 12.04
CA ALA A 46 -5.01 -5.73 11.41
C ALA A 46 -5.22 -5.90 9.89
N VAL A 47 -6.44 -6.28 9.49
CA VAL A 47 -6.79 -6.41 8.07
C VAL A 47 -6.81 -5.05 7.36
N SER A 48 -7.18 -3.98 8.06
CA SER A 48 -7.11 -2.61 7.53
C SER A 48 -5.66 -2.16 7.31
N ALA A 49 -4.74 -2.56 8.18
CA ALA A 49 -3.31 -2.31 7.99
C ALA A 49 -2.76 -3.01 6.74
N LEU A 50 -3.16 -4.26 6.49
CA LEU A 50 -2.80 -4.98 5.25
C LEU A 50 -3.32 -4.25 4.01
N ASP A 51 -4.60 -3.87 4.00
CA ASP A 51 -5.22 -3.17 2.87
C ASP A 51 -4.48 -1.88 2.54
N TYR A 52 -4.21 -1.07 3.57
CA TYR A 52 -3.46 0.17 3.44
C TYR A 52 -2.04 -0.07 2.91
N TYR A 53 -1.32 -1.07 3.45
CA TYR A 53 0.01 -1.43 2.97
C TYR A 53 0.02 -1.72 1.46
N VAL A 54 -0.96 -2.48 0.96
CA VAL A 54 -1.03 -2.82 -0.47
C VAL A 54 -1.33 -1.57 -1.32
N HIS A 55 -2.23 -0.70 -0.88
CA HIS A 55 -2.46 0.60 -1.55
C HIS A 55 -1.19 1.43 -1.65
N GLU A 56 -0.45 1.58 -0.55
CA GLU A 56 0.76 2.40 -0.53
C GLU A 56 1.87 1.78 -1.36
N VAL A 57 2.13 0.47 -1.25
CA VAL A 57 3.23 -0.17 -2.00
C VAL A 57 2.98 -0.11 -3.50
N VAL A 58 1.73 -0.31 -3.95
CA VAL A 58 1.35 -0.20 -5.35
C VAL A 58 1.47 1.24 -5.83
N THR A 59 0.97 2.21 -5.05
CA THR A 59 1.07 3.63 -5.40
C THR A 59 2.54 4.06 -5.54
N LEU A 60 3.38 3.74 -4.54
CA LEU A 60 4.80 4.05 -4.58
C LEU A 60 5.52 3.35 -5.74
N GLY A 61 5.24 2.07 -5.96
CA GLY A 61 5.87 1.31 -7.05
C GLY A 61 5.47 1.84 -8.43
N MET A 62 4.21 2.25 -8.63
CA MET A 62 3.76 2.88 -9.88
C MET A 62 4.45 4.24 -10.12
N LEU A 63 4.63 5.05 -9.07
CA LEU A 63 5.36 6.31 -9.16
C LEU A 63 6.86 6.09 -9.45
N GLU A 64 7.46 5.05 -8.86
CA GLU A 64 8.84 4.65 -9.15
C GLU A 64 9.02 4.22 -10.61
N ILE A 65 8.05 3.48 -11.18
CA ILE A 65 8.05 3.10 -12.61
C ILE A 65 7.93 4.34 -13.49
N HIS A 66 6.97 5.22 -13.19
CA HIS A 66 6.76 6.44 -13.96
C HIS A 66 8.01 7.35 -13.99
N ARG A 67 8.75 7.42 -12.88
CA ARG A 67 10.01 8.18 -12.77
C ARG A 67 11.23 7.48 -13.39
N GLY A 68 11.08 6.23 -13.86
CA GLY A 68 12.18 5.43 -14.41
C GLY A 68 13.12 4.83 -13.35
N ASN A 69 12.76 4.88 -12.07
CA ASN A 69 13.56 4.31 -10.97
C ASN A 69 13.31 2.80 -10.79
N ARG A 70 12.20 2.30 -11.35
CA ARG A 70 11.82 0.88 -11.35
C ARG A 70 11.45 0.47 -12.78
N ALA A 71 11.86 -0.72 -13.20
CA ALA A 71 11.47 -1.24 -14.51
C ALA A 71 9.97 -1.57 -14.54
N GLU A 72 9.33 -1.26 -15.66
CA GLU A 72 7.93 -1.65 -15.88
C GLU A 72 7.81 -3.20 -15.94
N PRO A 73 6.79 -3.80 -15.30
CA PRO A 73 6.52 -5.23 -15.41
C PRO A 73 6.27 -5.67 -16.85
N LYS A 74 6.68 -6.90 -17.18
CA LYS A 74 6.38 -7.48 -18.50
C LYS A 74 4.89 -7.74 -18.65
N ALA A 75 4.40 -7.64 -19.89
CA ALA A 75 3.08 -8.12 -20.23
C ALA A 75 2.95 -9.62 -19.96
N SER A 76 1.77 -10.05 -19.52
CA SER A 76 1.49 -11.48 -19.38
C SER A 76 1.44 -12.15 -20.75
N ALA A 77 1.61 -13.47 -20.81
CA ALA A 77 1.61 -14.23 -22.08
C ALA A 77 0.37 -13.99 -22.96
N ASN A 78 -0.75 -13.55 -22.36
CA ASN A 78 -2.03 -13.32 -23.05
C ASN A 78 -2.36 -11.83 -23.22
N ALA A 79 -1.42 -10.92 -22.98
CA ALA A 79 -1.65 -9.47 -23.08
C ALA A 79 -0.59 -8.79 -23.94
N THR A 80 -0.99 -7.77 -24.69
CA THR A 80 -0.09 -6.93 -25.51
C THR A 80 0.63 -5.87 -24.69
N GLN A 81 0.09 -5.52 -23.51
CA GLN A 81 0.58 -4.49 -22.62
C GLN A 81 0.61 -4.98 -21.18
N SER A 82 1.51 -4.42 -20.37
CA SER A 82 1.56 -4.71 -18.93
C SER A 82 0.31 -4.19 -18.20
N ALA A 83 0.12 -4.59 -16.95
CA ALA A 83 -0.93 -3.98 -16.13
C ALA A 83 -0.66 -2.49 -15.89
N PHE A 84 0.59 -2.08 -15.70
CA PHE A 84 0.99 -0.67 -15.55
C PHE A 84 0.60 0.15 -16.78
N SER A 85 0.98 -0.30 -17.98
CA SER A 85 0.68 0.38 -19.26
C SER A 85 -0.83 0.52 -19.52
N ARG A 86 -1.64 -0.40 -19.00
CA ARG A 86 -3.11 -0.36 -19.14
C ARG A 86 -3.78 0.47 -18.05
N PHE A 87 -3.03 0.99 -17.08
CA PHE A 87 -3.60 1.82 -16.03
C PHE A 87 -4.10 3.13 -16.64
N GLU A 88 -5.41 3.33 -16.56
CA GLU A 88 -6.04 4.50 -17.13
C GLU A 88 -5.87 5.71 -16.21
N VAL A 89 -5.61 6.87 -16.81
CA VAL A 89 -5.53 8.16 -16.11
C VAL A 89 -6.40 9.20 -16.83
N SER A 90 -6.82 10.24 -16.12
CA SER A 90 -7.57 11.34 -16.73
C SER A 90 -6.68 12.14 -17.70
N LEU A 91 -7.20 12.48 -18.89
CA LEU A 91 -6.50 13.33 -19.85
C LEU A 91 -6.20 14.72 -19.29
N GLY A 92 -7.04 15.21 -18.37
CA GLY A 92 -6.82 16.47 -17.66
C GLY A 92 -5.55 16.44 -16.82
N GLY A 93 -5.35 15.39 -16.02
CA GLY A 93 -4.12 15.18 -15.25
C GLY A 93 -2.90 15.00 -16.15
N ALA A 94 -2.99 14.13 -17.16
CA ALA A 94 -1.89 13.91 -18.11
C ALA A 94 -1.49 15.17 -18.88
N ARG A 95 -2.45 16.07 -19.17
CA ARG A 95 -2.17 17.37 -19.79
C ARG A 95 -1.32 18.27 -18.88
N GLN A 96 -1.47 18.17 -17.56
CA GLN A 96 -0.74 19.02 -16.62
C GLN A 96 0.78 18.79 -16.69
N ASP A 97 1.21 17.54 -16.81
CA ASP A 97 2.62 17.20 -17.04
C ASP A 97 3.14 17.75 -18.36
N ARG A 98 2.34 17.56 -19.43
CA ARG A 98 2.70 18.07 -20.75
C ARG A 98 2.86 19.59 -20.74
N LEU A 99 1.99 20.32 -20.04
CA LEU A 99 2.09 21.77 -19.93
C LEU A 99 3.35 22.18 -19.15
N THR A 100 3.68 21.47 -18.07
CA THR A 100 4.89 21.72 -17.28
C THR A 100 6.16 21.51 -18.12
N ALA A 101 6.18 20.49 -18.98
CA ALA A 101 7.32 20.20 -19.85
C ALA A 101 7.47 21.13 -21.06
N ILE A 102 6.37 21.69 -21.59
CA ILE A 102 6.42 22.59 -22.76
C ILE A 102 6.84 24.01 -22.36
N ASP A 103 6.44 24.46 -21.17
CA ASP A 103 6.65 25.84 -20.72
C ASP A 103 7.87 25.98 -19.78
N ILE A 104 9.00 25.35 -20.14
CA ILE A 104 10.22 25.33 -19.31
C ILE A 104 10.69 26.75 -18.96
N ALA A 105 10.61 27.67 -19.91
CA ALA A 105 11.05 29.05 -19.73
C ALA A 105 10.27 29.77 -18.62
N ALA A 106 9.00 29.45 -18.40
CA ALA A 106 8.17 30.11 -17.39
C ALA A 106 8.56 29.76 -15.94
N TRP A 107 9.29 28.66 -15.72
CA TRP A 107 9.63 28.21 -14.37
C TRP A 107 11.12 27.96 -14.13
N LEU A 108 11.93 27.73 -15.16
CA LEU A 108 13.33 27.30 -15.00
C LEU A 108 14.19 28.33 -14.26
N GLU A 109 14.03 29.62 -14.55
CA GLU A 109 14.78 30.68 -13.86
C GLU A 109 14.47 30.68 -12.36
N THR A 110 13.19 30.55 -12.00
CA THR A 110 12.75 30.48 -10.59
C THR A 110 13.34 29.26 -9.88
N GLU A 111 13.34 28.08 -10.52
CA GLU A 111 13.94 26.87 -9.94
C GLU A 111 15.46 27.05 -9.74
N ILE A 112 16.16 27.63 -10.71
CA ILE A 112 17.60 27.90 -10.60
C ILE A 112 17.86 28.91 -9.48
N GLN A 113 17.06 29.98 -9.38
CA GLN A 113 17.17 30.97 -8.32
C GLN A 113 16.95 30.35 -6.93
N GLN A 114 15.98 29.45 -6.79
CA GLN A 114 15.74 28.75 -5.52
C GLN A 114 16.90 27.82 -5.14
N ALA A 115 17.49 27.12 -6.11
CA ALA A 115 18.57 26.17 -5.87
C ALA A 115 19.95 26.83 -5.66
N GLN A 116 20.26 27.90 -6.41
CA GLN A 116 21.60 28.51 -6.47
C GLN A 116 21.65 29.93 -5.89
N GLY A 117 20.49 30.52 -5.59
CA GLY A 117 20.37 31.89 -5.12
C GLY A 117 20.37 32.92 -6.25
N TYR A 118 19.95 34.14 -5.93
CA TYR A 118 19.85 35.23 -6.91
C TYR A 118 21.19 35.68 -7.50
N ALA A 119 22.27 35.64 -6.70
CA ALA A 119 23.61 36.03 -7.15
C ALA A 119 24.16 35.15 -8.28
N PHE A 120 23.66 33.92 -8.40
CA PHE A 120 24.02 33.01 -9.48
C PHE A 120 23.55 33.54 -10.85
N LEU A 121 22.35 34.13 -10.92
CA LEU A 121 21.76 34.66 -12.15
C LEU A 121 22.48 35.89 -12.71
N GLN A 122 23.28 36.57 -11.87
CA GLN A 122 24.00 37.79 -12.24
C GLN A 122 25.43 37.52 -12.76
N GLN A 123 25.88 36.26 -12.73
CA GLN A 123 27.24 35.87 -13.12
C GLN A 123 27.29 35.28 -14.53
N THR A 124 28.45 35.39 -15.18
CA THR A 124 28.70 34.71 -16.45
C THR A 124 29.08 33.26 -16.19
N HIS A 125 28.36 32.32 -16.80
CA HIS A 125 28.63 30.89 -16.69
C HIS A 125 28.94 30.29 -18.05
N SER A 126 29.78 29.26 -18.07
CA SER A 126 29.94 28.43 -19.26
C SER A 126 28.73 27.51 -19.43
N VAL A 127 28.44 27.10 -20.67
CA VAL A 127 27.38 26.12 -20.94
C VAL A 127 27.61 24.82 -20.16
N SER A 128 28.86 24.36 -20.07
CA SER A 128 29.20 23.15 -19.31
C SER A 128 28.90 23.26 -17.81
N ALA A 129 29.09 24.45 -17.21
CA ALA A 129 28.73 24.69 -15.82
C ALA A 129 27.21 24.73 -15.60
N LEU A 130 26.43 25.14 -16.61
CA LEU A 130 24.97 25.22 -16.53
C LEU A 130 24.27 23.87 -16.72
N ILE A 131 24.85 22.95 -17.50
CA ILE A 131 24.26 21.62 -17.77
C ILE A 131 23.77 20.90 -16.51
N PRO A 132 24.60 20.66 -15.46
CA PRO A 132 24.15 19.91 -14.29
C PRO A 132 23.02 20.64 -13.54
N ILE A 133 23.07 21.97 -13.50
CA ILE A 133 22.06 22.80 -12.82
C ILE A 133 20.73 22.70 -13.56
N ILE A 134 20.71 22.98 -14.86
CA ILE A 134 19.51 22.89 -15.70
C ILE A 134 18.95 21.47 -15.66
N SER A 135 19.81 20.45 -15.79
CA SER A 135 19.37 19.05 -15.74
C SER A 135 18.71 18.72 -14.41
N SER A 136 19.29 19.15 -13.28
CA SER A 136 18.71 18.90 -11.95
C SER A 136 17.39 19.64 -11.74
N SER A 137 17.26 20.89 -12.22
CA SER A 137 16.02 21.67 -12.14
C SER A 137 14.91 21.02 -12.97
N ILE A 138 15.22 20.58 -14.19
CA ILE A 138 14.26 19.87 -15.05
C ILE A 138 13.85 18.55 -14.42
N GLN A 139 14.80 17.75 -13.94
CA GLN A 139 14.50 16.47 -13.32
C GLN A 139 13.65 16.65 -12.05
N SER A 140 13.97 17.63 -11.20
CA SER A 140 13.19 17.97 -10.01
C SER A 140 11.74 18.30 -10.36
N ARG A 141 11.54 19.19 -11.36
CA ARG A 141 10.21 19.63 -11.78
C ARG A 141 9.38 18.51 -12.39
N LEU A 142 9.97 17.73 -13.30
CA LEU A 142 9.27 16.64 -13.98
C LEU A 142 9.01 15.43 -13.07
N ASN A 143 9.78 15.26 -12.01
CA ASN A 143 9.53 14.22 -11.00
C ASN A 143 8.40 14.58 -10.03
N ASN A 144 7.82 15.78 -10.12
CA ASN A 144 6.65 16.16 -9.35
C ASN A 144 5.37 15.46 -9.87
N THR A 145 5.22 14.20 -9.48
CA THR A 145 4.12 13.32 -9.91
C THR A 145 2.87 13.45 -9.03
N SER A 146 2.63 14.60 -8.39
CA SER A 146 1.52 14.77 -7.43
C SER A 146 0.14 14.53 -8.06
N TRP A 147 -0.03 14.94 -9.32
CA TRP A 147 -1.27 14.69 -10.05
C TRP A 147 -1.49 13.19 -10.31
N LEU A 148 -0.42 12.46 -10.67
CA LEU A 148 -0.47 11.04 -10.97
C LEU A 148 -0.76 10.25 -9.70
N GLU A 149 -0.10 10.60 -8.60
CA GLU A 149 -0.39 10.03 -7.29
C GLU A 149 -1.86 10.23 -6.92
N SER A 150 -2.40 11.43 -7.11
CA SER A 150 -3.82 11.72 -6.85
C SER A 150 -4.76 10.86 -7.71
N GLU A 151 -4.45 10.69 -9.00
CA GLU A 151 -5.24 9.85 -9.91
C GLU A 151 -5.16 8.36 -9.53
N ILE A 152 -3.97 7.86 -9.19
CA ILE A 152 -3.76 6.49 -8.70
C ILE A 152 -4.60 6.26 -7.44
N ARG A 153 -4.44 7.11 -6.43
CA ARG A 153 -5.17 7.00 -5.16
C ARG A 153 -6.68 7.09 -5.35
N LYS A 154 -7.15 7.99 -6.23
CA LYS A 154 -8.58 8.10 -6.55
C LYS A 154 -9.12 6.83 -7.19
N ARG A 155 -8.41 6.24 -8.14
CA ARG A 155 -8.88 5.04 -8.86
C ARG A 155 -8.80 3.79 -8.00
N LEU A 156 -7.69 3.60 -7.30
CA LEU A 156 -7.49 2.44 -6.45
C LEU A 156 -8.31 2.53 -5.16
N GLY A 157 -8.57 3.73 -4.62
CA GLY A 157 -9.23 3.91 -3.31
C GLY A 157 -10.66 3.36 -3.18
N TYR A 158 -11.33 3.04 -4.28
CA TYR A 158 -12.62 2.33 -4.25
C TYR A 158 -12.49 0.80 -4.16
N GLN A 159 -11.27 0.28 -4.24
CA GLN A 159 -10.96 -1.14 -4.20
C GLN A 159 -10.40 -1.52 -2.83
N SER A 160 -10.80 -2.70 -2.33
CA SER A 160 -10.16 -3.31 -1.18
C SER A 160 -9.15 -4.37 -1.64
N PHE A 161 -7.95 -4.30 -1.11
CA PHE A 161 -6.83 -5.18 -1.39
C PHE A 161 -6.52 -6.08 -0.20
N GLN A 162 -7.50 -6.89 0.18
CA GLN A 162 -7.40 -7.80 1.33
C GLN A 162 -7.42 -9.27 0.92
N GLN A 163 -8.29 -9.62 -0.03
CA GLN A 163 -8.36 -10.97 -0.55
C GLN A 163 -7.14 -11.28 -1.41
N ALA A 164 -6.68 -12.54 -1.37
CA ALA A 164 -5.49 -12.97 -2.07
C ALA A 164 -5.49 -12.64 -3.58
N GLY A 165 -6.65 -12.78 -4.24
CA GLY A 165 -6.79 -12.43 -5.65
C GLY A 165 -6.58 -10.94 -5.91
N LYS A 166 -7.23 -10.09 -5.11
CA LYS A 166 -7.16 -8.63 -5.22
C LYS A 166 -5.76 -8.09 -4.96
N ILE A 167 -5.05 -8.66 -3.98
CA ILE A 167 -3.65 -8.31 -3.72
C ILE A 167 -2.76 -8.65 -4.92
N ALA A 168 -2.93 -9.84 -5.52
CA ALA A 168 -2.14 -10.24 -6.69
C ALA A 168 -2.43 -9.36 -7.92
N ASP A 169 -3.69 -8.97 -8.13
CA ASP A 169 -4.09 -8.06 -9.21
C ASP A 169 -3.45 -6.68 -9.01
N ALA A 170 -3.46 -6.14 -7.79
CA ALA A 170 -2.87 -4.85 -7.47
C ALA A 170 -1.34 -4.85 -7.64
N ILE A 171 -0.66 -5.88 -7.12
CA ILE A 171 0.80 -6.03 -7.24
C ILE A 171 1.23 -6.19 -8.71
N ARG A 172 0.36 -6.68 -9.59
CA ARG A 172 0.66 -6.81 -11.02
C ARG A 172 0.97 -5.47 -11.70
N TYR A 173 0.49 -4.35 -11.16
CA TYR A 173 0.86 -3.01 -11.64
C TYR A 173 2.35 -2.71 -11.45
N ILE A 174 3.03 -3.39 -10.53
CA ILE A 174 4.41 -3.05 -10.13
C ILE A 174 5.40 -4.24 -10.20
N SER A 175 4.91 -5.45 -10.44
CA SER A 175 5.75 -6.66 -10.52
C SER A 175 5.15 -7.71 -11.47
N ASP A 176 6.00 -8.41 -12.23
CA ASP A 176 5.62 -9.55 -13.07
C ASP A 176 5.78 -10.90 -12.36
N LYS A 177 6.38 -10.92 -11.16
CA LYS A 177 6.59 -12.13 -10.35
C LYS A 177 5.28 -12.86 -10.05
N LYS A 178 5.36 -14.19 -9.90
CA LYS A 178 4.25 -15.00 -9.39
C LYS A 178 4.18 -14.86 -7.87
N LEU A 179 3.60 -13.74 -7.41
CA LEU A 179 3.58 -13.33 -5.99
C LEU A 179 3.44 -14.49 -5.00
N TRP A 180 2.39 -15.31 -5.16
CA TRP A 180 2.07 -16.36 -4.20
C TRP A 180 3.08 -17.52 -4.21
N ASP A 181 3.78 -17.78 -5.32
CA ASP A 181 4.83 -18.80 -5.40
C ASP A 181 6.11 -18.32 -4.68
N GLU A 182 6.44 -17.03 -4.85
CA GLU A 182 7.57 -16.39 -4.17
C GLU A 182 7.34 -16.32 -2.65
N VAL A 183 6.16 -15.85 -2.24
CA VAL A 183 5.76 -15.77 -0.83
C VAL A 183 5.67 -17.17 -0.20
N ALA A 184 5.17 -18.16 -0.94
CA ALA A 184 5.17 -19.56 -0.49
C ALA A 184 6.56 -20.09 -0.17
N THR A 185 7.53 -19.75 -1.02
CA THR A 185 8.94 -20.12 -0.83
C THR A 185 9.50 -19.48 0.44
N GLN A 186 9.25 -18.18 0.66
CA GLN A 186 9.73 -17.48 1.86
C GLN A 186 9.09 -17.98 3.15
N MET A 187 7.77 -18.21 3.15
CA MET A 187 7.03 -18.67 4.32
C MET A 187 7.16 -20.18 4.57
N SER A 188 7.85 -20.93 3.70
CA SER A 188 7.95 -22.40 3.74
C SER A 188 6.57 -23.08 3.84
N ARG A 189 5.59 -22.56 3.10
CA ARG A 189 4.20 -23.04 3.09
C ARG A 189 3.67 -23.09 1.67
N SER A 190 2.64 -23.89 1.41
CA SER A 190 2.04 -23.90 0.08
C SER A 190 1.31 -22.59 -0.22
N ALA A 191 1.39 -22.12 -1.47
CA ALA A 191 0.64 -20.95 -1.92
C ALA A 191 -0.86 -21.11 -1.68
N LYS A 192 -1.40 -22.34 -1.79
CA LYS A 192 -2.81 -22.64 -1.51
C LYS A 192 -3.17 -22.33 -0.07
N ASP A 193 -2.37 -22.81 0.89
CA ASP A 193 -2.66 -22.66 2.32
C ASP A 193 -2.55 -21.21 2.78
N ILE A 194 -1.56 -20.47 2.26
CA ILE A 194 -1.40 -19.03 2.54
C ILE A 194 -2.64 -18.27 2.07
N LYS A 195 -3.06 -18.48 0.82
CA LYS A 195 -4.25 -17.83 0.26
C LYS A 195 -5.52 -18.20 1.02
N GLN A 196 -5.66 -19.47 1.39
CA GLN A 196 -6.82 -19.94 2.14
C GLN A 196 -6.88 -19.28 3.53
N GLN A 197 -5.78 -19.27 4.28
CA GLN A 197 -5.73 -18.64 5.60
C GLN A 197 -5.99 -17.13 5.52
N LEU A 198 -5.37 -16.43 4.56
CA LEU A 198 -5.63 -15.01 4.33
C LEU A 198 -7.11 -14.76 4.08
N ASN A 199 -7.72 -15.49 3.16
CA ASN A 199 -9.13 -15.30 2.83
C ASN A 199 -10.03 -15.62 4.03
N SER A 200 -9.73 -16.65 4.83
CA SER A 200 -10.49 -16.94 6.06
C SER A 200 -10.40 -15.81 7.10
N ILE A 201 -9.25 -15.16 7.24
CA ILE A 201 -9.09 -13.98 8.11
C ILE A 201 -9.93 -12.81 7.59
N VAL A 202 -9.91 -12.57 6.28
CA VAL A 202 -10.71 -11.51 5.64
C VAL A 202 -12.21 -11.79 5.77
N ASP A 203 -12.63 -13.05 5.62
CA ASP A 203 -14.03 -13.45 5.81
C ASP A 203 -14.48 -13.25 7.26
N ARG A 204 -13.64 -13.61 8.24
CA ARG A 204 -13.91 -13.34 9.66
C ARG A 204 -14.04 -11.84 9.92
N ARG A 205 -13.18 -11.00 9.31
CA ARG A 205 -13.27 -9.53 9.37
C ARG A 205 -14.59 -9.05 8.76
N ASN A 206 -14.99 -9.59 7.62
CA ASN A 206 -16.22 -9.18 6.92
C ASN A 206 -17.46 -9.47 7.76
N LYS A 207 -17.50 -10.61 8.46
CA LYS A 207 -18.56 -10.90 9.43
C LYS A 207 -18.68 -9.80 10.48
N ILE A 208 -17.56 -9.32 11.02
CA ILE A 208 -17.55 -8.23 12.02
C ILE A 208 -18.03 -6.92 11.40
N ALA A 209 -17.43 -6.52 10.27
CA ALA A 209 -17.60 -5.19 9.72
C ALA A 209 -18.90 -5.00 8.92
N HIS A 210 -19.42 -6.07 8.31
CA HIS A 210 -20.55 -6.00 7.38
C HIS A 210 -21.77 -6.79 7.85
N GLU A 211 -21.60 -7.83 8.67
CA GLU A 211 -22.69 -8.71 9.12
C GLU A 211 -23.02 -8.52 10.62
N ALA A 212 -22.55 -7.43 11.23
CA ALA A 212 -22.70 -7.13 12.66
C ALA A 212 -22.18 -8.23 13.61
N ASP A 213 -21.31 -9.09 13.08
CA ASP A 213 -20.80 -10.30 13.69
C ASP A 213 -21.86 -11.30 14.18
N ILE A 214 -23.06 -11.30 13.60
CA ILE A 214 -24.16 -12.16 14.04
C ILE A 214 -23.94 -13.59 13.54
N ASP A 215 -24.03 -14.56 14.45
CA ASP A 215 -24.09 -15.99 14.14
C ASP A 215 -25.56 -16.39 13.92
N PRO A 216 -25.97 -16.74 12.68
CA PRO A 216 -27.35 -17.07 12.36
C PRO A 216 -27.78 -18.45 12.91
N THR A 217 -26.86 -19.25 13.45
CA THR A 217 -27.12 -20.61 13.94
C THR A 217 -27.83 -20.62 15.29
N PHE A 218 -27.71 -19.53 16.06
CA PHE A 218 -28.20 -19.42 17.43
C PHE A 218 -29.33 -18.38 17.56
N ASN A 219 -29.74 -18.09 18.80
CA ASN A 219 -30.76 -17.08 19.10
C ASN A 219 -30.31 -15.66 18.68
N ILE A 220 -31.29 -14.77 18.47
CA ILE A 220 -31.07 -13.35 18.14
C ILE A 220 -30.03 -12.73 19.09
N GLY A 221 -29.03 -12.05 18.51
CA GLY A 221 -27.97 -11.37 19.25
C GLY A 221 -26.73 -12.23 19.53
N SER A 222 -26.75 -13.52 19.20
CA SER A 222 -25.56 -14.37 19.29
C SER A 222 -24.52 -13.94 18.26
N ARG A 223 -23.26 -13.83 18.68
CA ARG A 223 -22.14 -13.41 17.83
C ARG A 223 -21.16 -14.55 17.61
N TRP A 224 -20.45 -14.52 16.49
CA TRP A 224 -19.38 -15.49 16.23
C TRP A 224 -18.34 -15.46 17.35
N ASN A 225 -17.90 -16.64 17.78
CA ASN A 225 -16.87 -16.77 18.80
C ASN A 225 -15.58 -16.06 18.37
N ILE A 226 -14.88 -15.50 19.36
CA ILE A 226 -13.57 -14.87 19.18
C ILE A 226 -12.77 -15.02 20.47
N ASP A 227 -11.50 -15.34 20.32
CA ASP A 227 -10.57 -15.48 21.44
C ASP A 227 -9.20 -14.89 21.06
N GLU A 228 -8.35 -14.77 22.06
CA GLU A 228 -7.02 -14.19 21.95
C GLU A 228 -6.12 -14.95 20.99
N LEU A 229 -6.26 -16.28 20.96
CA LEU A 229 -5.44 -17.15 20.12
C LEU A 229 -5.79 -16.93 18.65
N LEU A 230 -7.08 -16.94 18.31
CA LEU A 230 -7.57 -16.68 16.96
C LEU A 230 -7.08 -15.34 16.42
N VAL A 231 -7.18 -14.27 17.23
CA VAL A 231 -6.75 -12.94 16.80
C VAL A 231 -5.24 -12.82 16.76
N GLY A 232 -4.53 -13.38 17.75
CA GLY A 232 -3.06 -13.43 17.79
C GLY A 232 -2.49 -14.13 16.56
N ASP A 233 -2.97 -15.34 16.26
CA ASP A 233 -2.56 -16.13 15.09
C ASP A 233 -2.84 -15.39 13.77
N ALA A 234 -3.97 -14.68 13.68
CA ALA A 234 -4.29 -13.87 12.52
C ALA A 234 -3.32 -12.69 12.36
N VAL A 235 -3.00 -11.98 13.44
CA VAL A 235 -2.07 -10.84 13.43
C VAL A 235 -0.66 -11.29 13.06
N ASP A 236 -0.16 -12.35 13.68
CA ASP A 236 1.18 -12.88 13.41
C ASP A 236 1.28 -13.40 11.97
N PHE A 237 0.25 -14.07 11.46
CA PHE A 237 0.18 -14.46 10.05
C PHE A 237 0.22 -13.25 9.11
N LEU A 238 -0.59 -12.22 9.37
CA LEU A 238 -0.63 -11.03 8.52
C LEU A 238 0.69 -10.27 8.54
N GLU A 239 1.37 -10.21 9.68
CA GLU A 239 2.71 -9.60 9.78
C GLU A 239 3.73 -10.38 8.94
N MET A 240 3.83 -11.70 9.12
CA MET A 240 4.72 -12.54 8.31
C MET A 240 4.42 -12.42 6.81
N LEU A 241 3.14 -12.38 6.45
CA LEU A 241 2.71 -12.24 5.07
C LEU A 241 3.18 -10.91 4.45
N VAL A 242 2.96 -9.78 5.15
CA VAL A 242 3.34 -8.46 4.64
C VAL A 242 4.85 -8.31 4.53
N GLU A 243 5.60 -8.80 5.52
CA GLU A 243 7.07 -8.85 5.45
C GLU A 243 7.53 -9.67 4.23
N SER A 244 6.91 -10.83 4.00
CA SER A 244 7.26 -11.69 2.87
C SER A 244 6.92 -11.02 1.53
N ILE A 245 5.74 -10.41 1.40
CA ILE A 245 5.37 -9.62 0.22
C ILE A 245 6.39 -8.51 -0.02
N HIS A 246 6.82 -7.80 1.04
CA HIS A 246 7.78 -6.71 0.90
C HIS A 246 9.14 -7.19 0.40
N GLN A 247 9.64 -8.33 0.90
CA GLN A 247 10.91 -8.91 0.44
C GLN A 247 10.85 -9.41 -1.00
N VAL A 248 9.66 -9.79 -1.49
CA VAL A 248 9.46 -10.22 -2.88
C VAL A 248 9.46 -9.04 -3.86
N LEU A 249 9.04 -7.84 -3.44
CA LEU A 249 8.86 -6.66 -4.30
C LEU A 249 10.14 -5.87 -4.57
#